data_AF-A0A4U9DDG1-F1
#
_entry.id   AF-A0A4U9DDG1-F1
#
_cell.length_a   1.000
_cell.length_b   1.000
_cell.length_c   1.000
_cell.angle_alpha   90.00
_cell.angle_beta   90.00
_cell.angle_gamma   90.00
#
_symmetry.space_group_name_H-M   'P 1'
#
loop_
_entity.id
_entity.type
_entity.pdbx_description
1 polymer ?
#
loop_
_entity_poly.entity_id
_entity_poly.type
_entity_poly.pdbx_seq_one_letter_code
_entity_poly.pdbx_strand_id
1 'polypeptide(L)'
;MTTTYTRAQIDQWVAPVALYPDNLLSQVLMASTYPGNVIQAVQWSQDNPSMQGDAAVQAVAGQPWDPSVKSLVAFPTLLALMGENPPWVENLGDAFLAQPHDVMDSVQRLRALASRPAA
;
A
#
# COMPACT_ATOMS: atom_id res chain seq x y z
N MET A 1 4.57 -5.94 24.42
CA MET A 1 3.71 -7.03 23.90
C MET A 1 3.77 -6.91 22.40
N THR A 2 4.23 -7.93 21.67
CA THR A 2 4.20 -7.94 20.21
C THR A 2 2.75 -8.21 19.78
N THR A 3 2.11 -7.21 19.17
CA THR A 3 0.77 -7.39 18.60
C THR A 3 0.84 -8.50 17.56
N THR A 4 0.04 -9.55 17.75
CA THR A 4 -0.05 -10.67 16.81
C THR A 4 -1.45 -10.66 16.20
N TYR A 5 -1.50 -10.44 14.89
CA TYR A 5 -2.69 -10.45 14.07
C TYR A 5 -3.03 -11.86 13.61
N THR A 6 -4.32 -12.14 13.53
CA THR A 6 -4.82 -13.40 13.00
C THR A 6 -4.68 -13.44 11.48
N ARG A 7 -4.57 -14.66 10.93
CA ARG A 7 -4.53 -14.88 9.48
C ARG A 7 -5.68 -14.18 8.74
N ALA A 8 -6.90 -14.25 9.28
CA ALA A 8 -8.08 -13.64 8.65
C ALA A 8 -7.99 -12.11 8.59
N GLN A 9 -7.42 -11.47 9.63
CA GLN A 9 -7.19 -10.02 9.63
C GLN A 9 -6.17 -9.62 8.57
N ILE A 10 -5.05 -10.34 8.52
CA ILE A 10 -4.02 -10.11 7.50
C ILE A 10 -4.60 -10.34 6.10
N ASP A 11 -5.31 -11.45 5.86
CA ASP A 11 -5.96 -11.73 4.58
C ASP A 11 -6.90 -10.58 4.16
N GLN A 12 -7.67 -10.02 5.09
CA GLN A 12 -8.57 -8.89 4.83
C GLN A 12 -7.82 -7.61 4.44
N TRP A 13 -6.72 -7.28 5.13
CA TRP A 13 -5.95 -6.07 4.82
C TRP A 13 -5.13 -6.21 3.54
N VAL A 14 -4.68 -7.41 3.23
CA VAL A 14 -3.87 -7.66 2.04
C VAL A 14 -4.74 -7.83 0.79
N ALA A 15 -6.01 -8.24 0.93
CA ALA A 15 -6.93 -8.48 -0.19
C ALA A 15 -6.97 -7.39 -1.28
N PRO A 16 -7.05 -6.08 -0.97
CA PRO A 16 -7.12 -5.04 -2.00
C PRO A 16 -5.85 -4.93 -2.85
N VAL A 17 -4.70 -5.32 -2.30
CA VAL A 17 -3.37 -5.16 -2.92
C VAL A 17 -2.75 -6.49 -3.35
N ALA A 18 -3.37 -7.61 -2.98
CA ALA A 18 -2.83 -8.94 -3.22
C ALA A 18 -2.60 -9.22 -4.70
N LEU A 19 -3.45 -8.68 -5.59
CA LEU A 19 -3.35 -8.90 -7.03
C LEU A 19 -2.42 -7.91 -7.75
N TYR A 20 -1.82 -6.97 -7.02
CA TYR A 20 -0.86 -6.04 -7.60
C TYR A 20 0.45 -6.75 -7.96
N PRO A 21 1.16 -6.28 -9.00
CA PRO A 21 2.52 -6.72 -9.29
C PRO A 21 3.44 -6.58 -8.09
N ASP A 22 4.46 -7.46 -7.97
CA ASP A 22 5.35 -7.51 -6.80
C ASP A 22 6.03 -6.16 -6.49
N ASN A 23 6.46 -5.45 -7.53
CA ASN A 23 7.08 -4.14 -7.38
C ASN A 23 6.14 -3.11 -6.76
N LEU A 24 4.87 -3.08 -7.20
CA LEU A 24 3.86 -2.15 -6.66
C LEU A 24 3.43 -2.57 -5.26
N LEU A 25 3.22 -3.86 -5.04
CA LEU A 25 2.87 -4.40 -3.72
C LEU A 25 3.92 -4.04 -2.67
N SER A 26 5.22 -4.26 -2.96
CA SER A 26 6.28 -3.90 -2.03
C SER A 26 6.28 -2.40 -1.72
N GLN A 27 6.03 -1.54 -2.71
CA GLN A 27 5.92 -0.09 -2.48
C GLN A 27 4.73 0.25 -1.58
N VAL A 28 3.58 -0.39 -1.75
CA VAL A 28 2.40 -0.17 -0.90
C VAL A 28 2.64 -0.62 0.52
N LEU A 29 3.19 -1.82 0.72
CA LEU A 29 3.52 -2.34 2.05
C LEU A 29 4.51 -1.41 2.77
N MET A 30 5.59 -1.02 2.09
CA MET A 30 6.57 -0.08 2.65
C MET A 30 5.95 1.28 2.95
N ALA A 31 5.17 1.85 2.02
CA ALA A 31 4.49 3.13 2.22
C ALA A 31 3.50 3.09 3.38
N SER A 32 2.82 1.96 3.60
CA SER A 32 1.86 1.79 4.70
C SER A 32 2.50 1.89 6.09
N THR A 33 3.81 1.62 6.21
CA THR A 33 4.58 1.85 7.44
C THR A 33 4.85 3.33 7.74
N TYR A 34 4.52 4.23 6.81
CA TYR A 34 4.66 5.68 6.94
C TYR A 34 3.31 6.40 6.73
N PRO A 35 2.31 6.16 7.58
CA PRO A 35 0.97 6.70 7.38
C PRO A 35 0.94 8.24 7.29
N GLY A 36 1.81 8.94 8.03
CA GLY A 36 1.96 10.40 7.94
C GLY A 36 2.42 10.88 6.56
N ASN A 37 3.37 10.17 5.94
CA ASN A 37 3.83 10.48 4.58
C ASN A 37 2.73 10.17 3.55
N VAL A 38 1.98 9.07 3.74
CA VAL A 38 0.86 8.70 2.86
C VAL A 38 -0.21 9.80 2.87
N ILE A 39 -0.60 10.31 4.04
CA ILE A 39 -1.58 11.40 4.15
C ILE A 39 -1.11 12.65 3.37
N GLN A 40 0.17 13.02 3.51
CA GLN A 40 0.74 14.15 2.76
C GLN A 40 0.74 13.91 1.25
N ALA A 41 1.08 12.69 0.81
CA ALA A 41 1.06 12.31 -0.60
C ALA A 41 -0.36 12.30 -1.18
N VAL A 42 -1.36 11.86 -0.41
CA VAL A 42 -2.79 11.91 -0.78
C VAL A 42 -3.21 13.36 -0.99
N GLN A 43 -2.94 14.24 -0.02
CA GLN A 43 -3.28 15.66 -0.14
C GLN A 43 -2.61 16.28 -1.37
N TRP A 44 -1.32 16.01 -1.56
CA TRP A 44 -0.59 16.49 -2.72
C TRP A 44 -1.21 15.98 -4.04
N SER A 45 -1.61 14.71 -4.11
CA SER A 45 -2.24 14.12 -5.29
C SER A 45 -3.61 14.73 -5.59
N GLN A 46 -4.37 15.13 -4.55
CA GLN A 46 -5.65 15.82 -4.70
C GLN A 46 -5.47 17.26 -5.20
N ASP A 47 -4.44 17.96 -4.70
CA ASP A 47 -4.11 19.32 -5.13
C ASP A 47 -3.49 19.35 -6.54
N ASN A 48 -2.96 18.22 -7.03
CA ASN A 48 -2.30 18.08 -8.33
C ASN A 48 -2.95 17.00 -9.21
N PRO A 49 -4.25 17.11 -9.55
CA PRO A 49 -4.99 16.04 -10.25
C PRO A 49 -4.49 15.74 -11.67
N SER A 50 -3.73 16.66 -12.27
CA SER A 50 -3.10 16.49 -13.58
C SER A 50 -1.72 15.82 -13.52
N MET A 51 -1.13 15.67 -12.34
CA MET A 51 0.19 15.05 -12.17
C MET A 51 0.07 13.55 -11.96
N GLN A 52 0.70 12.77 -12.84
CA GLN A 52 0.70 11.30 -12.78
C GLN A 52 2.02 10.75 -13.32
N GLY A 53 2.28 9.46 -13.08
CA GLY A 53 3.49 8.79 -13.56
C GLY A 53 4.78 9.48 -13.09
N ASP A 54 5.80 9.48 -13.95
CA ASP A 54 7.12 10.04 -13.61
C ASP A 54 7.08 11.53 -13.27
N ALA A 55 6.19 12.31 -13.90
CA ALA A 55 6.06 13.73 -13.63
C ALA A 55 5.65 14.00 -12.17
N ALA A 56 4.75 13.17 -11.62
CA ALA A 56 4.35 13.27 -10.23
C ALA A 56 5.52 12.93 -9.29
N VAL A 57 6.23 11.84 -9.56
CA VAL A 57 7.38 11.40 -8.75
C VAL A 57 8.48 12.46 -8.72
N GLN A 58 8.76 13.10 -9.87
CA GLN A 58 9.73 14.20 -9.95
C GLN A 58 9.27 15.43 -9.16
N ALA A 59 7.99 15.78 -9.21
CA ALA A 59 7.44 16.92 -8.48
C ALA A 59 7.57 16.76 -6.96
N VAL A 60 7.50 15.52 -6.44
CA VAL A 60 7.63 15.22 -5.01
C VAL A 60 9.04 14.76 -4.60
N ALA A 61 10.02 14.79 -5.52
CA ALA A 61 11.37 14.32 -5.26
C ALA A 61 12.02 15.02 -4.04
N GLY A 62 11.74 16.32 -3.86
CA GLY A 62 12.22 17.13 -2.73
C GLY A 62 11.44 16.97 -1.42
N GLN A 63 10.34 16.22 -1.41
CA GLN A 63 9.57 15.99 -0.19
C GLN A 63 10.34 15.08 0.78
N PRO A 64 10.18 15.24 2.11
CA PRO A 64 10.84 14.40 3.11
C PRO A 64 10.15 13.03 3.29
N TRP A 65 9.55 12.49 2.24
CA TRP A 65 8.84 11.21 2.27
C TRP A 65 9.78 10.04 1.94
N ASP A 66 9.40 8.85 2.41
CA ASP A 66 10.04 7.60 2.02
C ASP A 66 9.94 7.40 0.49
N PRO A 67 10.98 6.85 -0.19
CA PRO A 67 10.94 6.57 -1.63
C PRO A 67 9.72 5.75 -2.07
N SER A 68 9.23 4.85 -1.22
CA SER A 68 8.04 4.04 -1.51
C SER A 68 6.81 4.93 -1.64
N VAL A 69 6.62 5.89 -0.72
CA VAL A 69 5.51 6.84 -0.75
C VAL A 69 5.62 7.79 -1.95
N LYS A 70 6.84 8.27 -2.26
CA LYS A 70 7.06 9.09 -3.46
C LYS A 70 6.70 8.33 -4.73
N SER A 71 6.96 7.03 -4.79
CA SER A 71 6.60 6.22 -5.96
C SER A 71 5.09 6.08 -6.11
N LEU A 72 4.33 6.07 -5.00
CA LEU A 72 2.88 5.98 -5.04
C LEU A 72 2.17 7.19 -5.67
N VAL A 73 2.81 8.37 -5.73
CA VAL A 73 2.19 9.53 -6.41
C VAL A 73 2.06 9.34 -7.92
N ALA A 74 2.76 8.36 -8.50
CA ALA A 74 2.54 7.94 -9.87
C ALA A 74 1.15 7.29 -10.06
N PHE A 75 0.51 6.84 -8.97
CA PHE A 75 -0.74 6.08 -8.95
C PHE A 75 -1.82 6.82 -8.12
N PRO A 76 -2.41 7.91 -8.64
CA PRO A 76 -3.37 8.73 -7.90
C PRO A 76 -4.59 7.95 -7.40
N THR A 77 -5.10 6.98 -8.17
CA THR A 77 -6.23 6.13 -7.75
C THR A 77 -5.87 5.27 -6.53
N LEU A 78 -4.65 4.76 -6.46
CA LEU A 78 -4.17 3.99 -5.33
C LEU A 78 -4.04 4.88 -4.09
N LEU A 79 -3.41 6.06 -4.23
CA LEU A 79 -3.34 7.03 -3.14
C LEU A 79 -4.73 7.44 -2.65
N ALA A 80 -5.68 7.69 -3.55
CA ALA A 80 -7.06 8.00 -3.16
C ALA A 80 -7.66 6.89 -2.28
N LEU A 81 -7.48 5.61 -2.66
CA LEU A 81 -7.91 4.47 -1.83
C LEU A 81 -7.22 4.47 -0.45
N MET A 82 -5.93 4.76 -0.39
CA MET A 82 -5.21 4.87 0.90
C MET A 82 -5.75 6.01 1.76
N GLY A 83 -6.10 7.14 1.13
CA GLY A 83 -6.65 8.33 1.79
C GLY A 83 -8.10 8.16 2.27
N GLU A 84 -8.91 7.38 1.55
CA GLU A 84 -10.28 7.05 1.93
C GLU A 84 -10.35 6.06 3.09
N ASN A 85 -9.30 5.25 3.28
CA ASN A 85 -9.23 4.27 4.37
C ASN A 85 -7.93 4.35 5.17
N PRO A 86 -7.71 5.42 5.96
CA PRO A 86 -6.53 5.56 6.81
C PRO A 86 -6.33 4.39 7.79
N PRO A 87 -7.38 3.84 8.45
CA PRO A 87 -7.21 2.67 9.32
C PRO A 87 -6.68 1.44 8.58
N TRP A 88 -7.04 1.25 7.30
CA TRP A 88 -6.49 0.14 6.52
C TRP A 88 -4.99 0.32 6.26
N VAL A 89 -4.54 1.54 5.96
CA VAL A 89 -3.11 1.85 5.77
C VAL A 89 -2.32 1.54 7.05
N GLU A 90 -2.83 2.01 8.19
CA GLU A 90 -2.18 1.80 9.49
C GLU A 90 -2.12 0.29 9.84
N ASN A 91 -3.24 -0.41 9.73
CA ASN A 91 -3.28 -1.85 10.01
C ASN A 91 -2.38 -2.67 9.08
N LEU A 92 -2.31 -2.31 7.79
CA LEU A 92 -1.43 -2.98 6.84
C LEU A 92 0.05 -2.75 7.17
N GLY A 93 0.40 -1.52 7.54
CA GLY A 93 1.74 -1.15 7.97
C GLY A 93 2.14 -1.88 9.24
N ASP A 94 1.28 -1.88 10.25
CA ASP A 94 1.53 -2.57 11.52
C ASP A 94 1.64 -4.09 11.32
N ALA A 95 0.78 -4.68 10.49
CA ALA A 95 0.84 -6.10 10.16
C ALA A 95 2.16 -6.44 9.45
N PHE A 96 2.62 -5.59 8.53
CA PHE A 96 3.88 -5.80 7.82
C PHE A 96 5.10 -5.63 8.73
N LEU A 97 5.06 -4.70 9.69
CA LEU A 97 6.11 -4.53 10.68
C LEU A 97 6.15 -5.67 11.70
N ALA A 98 4.99 -6.16 12.14
CA ALA A 98 4.89 -7.21 13.16
C ALA A 98 5.08 -8.63 12.58
N GLN A 99 4.48 -8.90 11.43
CA GLN A 99 4.38 -10.23 10.81
C GLN A 99 4.61 -10.17 9.28
N PRO A 100 5.79 -9.74 8.81
CA PRO A 100 6.06 -9.61 7.37
C PRO A 100 5.91 -10.94 6.63
N HIS A 101 6.28 -12.06 7.25
CA HIS A 101 6.13 -13.40 6.67
C HIS A 101 4.66 -13.76 6.45
N ASP A 102 3.80 -13.57 7.46
CA ASP A 102 2.38 -13.91 7.34
C ASP A 102 1.67 -13.02 6.32
N VAL A 103 2.06 -11.74 6.22
CA VAL A 103 1.58 -10.81 5.19
C VAL A 103 1.92 -11.32 3.80
N MET A 104 3.17 -11.69 3.54
CA MET A 104 3.58 -12.20 2.23
C MET A 104 2.91 -13.55 1.91
N ASP A 105 2.74 -14.42 2.89
CA ASP A 105 2.01 -15.67 2.71
C ASP A 105 0.53 -15.42 2.38
N SER A 106 -0.11 -14.41 2.99
CA SER A 106 -1.47 -13.98 2.65
C SER A 106 -1.58 -13.51 1.21
N VAL A 107 -0.65 -12.66 0.74
CA VAL A 107 -0.59 -12.21 -0.66
C VAL A 107 -0.59 -13.41 -1.61
N GLN A 108 0.33 -14.34 -1.40
CA GLN A 108 0.53 -15.46 -2.33
C GLN A 108 -0.69 -16.38 -2.36
N ARG A 109 -1.32 -16.62 -1.20
CA ARG A 109 -2.57 -17.40 -1.14
C ARG A 109 -3.69 -16.73 -1.93
N LEU A 110 -3.89 -15.44 -1.75
CA LEU A 110 -4.94 -14.68 -2.43
C LEU A 110 -4.73 -14.67 -3.96
N ARG A 111 -3.48 -14.52 -4.42
CA ARG A 111 -3.12 -14.66 -5.84
C ARG A 111 -3.38 -16.06 -6.39
N ALA A 112 -3.07 -17.10 -5.61
CA ALA A 112 -3.35 -18.48 -6.00
C ALA A 112 -4.86 -18.77 -6.07
N LEU A 113 -5.66 -18.15 -5.20
CA LEU A 113 -7.12 -18.26 -5.24
C LEU A 113 -7.71 -17.54 -6.47
N ALA A 114 -7.20 -16.36 -6.82
CA ALA A 114 -7.68 -15.59 -7.97
C ALA A 114 -7.25 -16.16 -9.33
N SER A 115 -6.12 -16.85 -9.39
CA SER A 115 -5.61 -17.48 -10.62
C SER A 115 -6.23 -18.85 -10.91
N ARG A 116 -7.01 -19.42 -9.98
CA ARG A 116 -7.77 -20.66 -10.22
C ARG A 116 -9.04 -20.33 -11.01
N PRO A 117 -9.25 -20.93 -12.19
CA PRO A 117 -10.55 -20.83 -12.86
C PRO A 117 -11.61 -21.46 -11.97
N ALA A 118 -12.78 -20.82 -11.86
CA ALA A 118 -13.95 -21.43 -11.24
C ALA A 118 -14.26 -22.72 -12.00
N ALA A 119 -14.20 -23.86 -11.30
CA ALA A 119 -14.46 -25.18 -11.86
C ALA A 119 -15.94 -25.37 -12.18
#